data_AF-A0A2D6N7V6-F1
#
_entry.id   AF-A0A2D6N7V6-F1
#
_cell.length_a   1.000
_cell.length_b   1.000
_cell.length_c   1.000
_cell.angle_alpha   90.00
_cell.angle_beta   90.00
_cell.angle_gamma   90.00
#
_symmetry.space_group_name_H-M   'P 1'
#
loop_
_entity.id
_entity.type
_entity.pdbx_description
1 polymer ?
#
loop_
_entity_poly.entity_id
_entity_poly.type
_entity_poly.pdbx_seq_one_letter_code
_entity_poly.pdbx_strand_id
1 'polypeptide(L)'
;MAYPPWHALAALPVAALAWPQAGWSGVLAACVGGVLIDLDHAVDWLASGGRLDYKVRIILPLHGWELPLALYWWRRQHGPTWVAPLIAAWIGHLCLDWLTNNPAGPLGYFVSRRLVVGFDRRRSGWPPLDSDPKQWAQRYYRARAQTLVAALVSTVLLSLLGRRRTG
;
A
#
# COMPACT_ATOMS: atom_id res chain seq x y z
N MET A 1 7.61 1.62 8.05
CA MET A 1 6.81 0.58 7.42
C MET A 1 5.94 -0.05 8.47
N ALA A 2 4.70 -0.40 8.15
CA ALA A 2 4.09 -1.49 8.90
C ALA A 2 4.89 -2.77 8.62
N TYR A 3 4.88 -3.71 9.56
CA TYR A 3 5.55 -5.00 9.35
C TYR A 3 4.79 -5.82 8.31
N PRO A 4 5.47 -6.64 7.49
CA PRO A 4 4.82 -7.51 6.51
C PRO A 4 3.64 -8.33 7.08
N PRO A 5 3.67 -8.86 8.32
CA PRO A 5 2.51 -9.54 8.90
C PRO A 5 1.26 -8.66 9.04
N TRP A 6 1.41 -7.35 9.31
CA TRP A 6 0.27 -6.44 9.42
C TRP A 6 -0.38 -6.17 8.07
N HIS A 7 0.42 -6.06 7.01
CA HIS A 7 -0.08 -5.97 5.64
C HIS A 7 -0.82 -7.25 5.23
N ALA A 8 -0.25 -8.42 5.53
CA ALA A 8 -0.91 -9.70 5.30
C ALA A 8 -2.25 -9.81 6.05
N LEU A 9 -2.26 -9.46 7.34
CA LEU A 9 -3.49 -9.45 8.15
C LEU A 9 -4.54 -8.47 7.60
N ALA A 10 -4.14 -7.27 7.17
CA ALA A 10 -5.05 -6.31 6.56
C ALA A 10 -5.64 -6.79 5.22
N ALA A 11 -4.88 -7.60 4.47
CA ALA A 11 -5.30 -8.13 3.17
C ALA A 11 -6.24 -9.34 3.25
N LEU A 12 -6.22 -10.10 4.37
CA LEU A 12 -7.02 -11.33 4.53
C LEU A 12 -8.53 -11.12 4.27
N PRO A 13 -9.20 -10.10 4.84
CA PRO A 13 -10.63 -9.89 4.59
C PRO A 13 -10.93 -9.58 3.12
N VAL A 14 -10.06 -8.82 2.45
CA VAL A 14 -10.20 -8.49 1.03
C VAL A 14 -10.05 -9.75 0.19
N ALA A 15 -9.06 -10.59 0.47
CA ALA A 15 -8.84 -11.86 -0.22
C ALA A 15 -10.04 -12.80 -0.05
N ALA A 16 -10.55 -12.95 1.18
CA ALA A 16 -11.74 -13.77 1.46
C ALA A 16 -12.97 -13.29 0.68
N LEU A 17 -13.20 -11.97 0.63
CA LEU A 17 -14.33 -11.38 -0.09
C LEU A 17 -14.13 -11.32 -1.62
N ALA A 18 -12.88 -11.39 -2.09
CA ALA A 18 -12.56 -11.42 -3.51
C ALA A 18 -12.88 -12.78 -4.16
N TRP A 19 -12.81 -13.86 -3.38
CA TRP A 19 -13.11 -15.22 -3.84
C TRP A 19 -14.47 -15.35 -4.55
N PRO A 20 -15.61 -14.97 -3.94
CA PRO A 20 -16.90 -15.06 -4.62
C PRO A 20 -17.06 -14.10 -5.80
N GLN A 21 -16.22 -13.06 -5.93
CA GLN A 21 -16.33 -12.04 -6.98
C GLN A 21 -15.50 -12.35 -8.22
N ALA A 22 -14.32 -12.95 -8.04
CA ALA A 22 -13.31 -13.14 -9.08
C ALA A 22 -12.50 -14.45 -8.95
N GLY A 23 -12.91 -15.38 -8.07
CA GLY A 23 -12.23 -16.67 -7.86
C GLY A 23 -10.77 -16.52 -7.40
N TRP A 24 -9.92 -17.49 -7.75
CA TRP A 24 -8.49 -17.47 -7.40
C TRP A 24 -7.77 -16.24 -7.94
N SER A 25 -8.17 -15.74 -9.12
CA SER A 25 -7.56 -14.53 -9.69
C SER A 25 -7.78 -13.31 -8.79
N GLY A 26 -8.96 -13.20 -8.16
CA GLY A 26 -9.25 -12.14 -7.19
C GLY A 26 -8.46 -12.27 -5.89
N VAL A 27 -8.33 -13.50 -5.37
CA VAL A 27 -7.52 -13.78 -4.17
C VAL A 27 -6.06 -13.43 -4.41
N LEU A 28 -5.48 -13.90 -5.52
CA LEU A 28 -4.11 -13.58 -5.89
C LEU A 28 -3.90 -12.08 -6.08
N ALA A 29 -4.84 -11.41 -6.76
CA ALA A 29 -4.83 -9.96 -6.92
C ALA A 29 -4.85 -9.20 -5.58
N ALA A 30 -5.68 -9.65 -4.63
CA ALA A 30 -5.71 -9.08 -3.28
C ALA A 30 -4.38 -9.30 -2.53
N CYS A 31 -3.76 -10.48 -2.66
CA CYS A 31 -2.45 -10.74 -2.06
C CYS A 31 -1.34 -9.87 -2.69
N VAL A 32 -1.36 -9.72 -4.02
CA VAL A 32 -0.43 -8.85 -4.75
C VAL A 32 -0.55 -7.40 -4.26
N GLY A 33 -1.77 -6.85 -4.26
CA GLY A 33 -2.01 -5.48 -3.81
C GLY A 33 -1.87 -5.27 -2.31
N GLY A 34 -2.07 -6.31 -1.49
CA GLY A 34 -2.01 -6.19 -0.04
C GLY A 34 -0.61 -6.35 0.53
N VAL A 35 0.23 -7.19 -0.10
CA VAL A 35 1.49 -7.66 0.49
C VAL A 35 2.67 -7.47 -0.46
N LEU A 36 2.54 -7.88 -1.73
CA LEU A 36 3.70 -7.92 -2.64
C LEU A 36 4.17 -6.55 -3.12
N ILE A 37 3.41 -5.49 -2.85
CA ILE A 37 3.83 -4.10 -3.06
C ILE A 37 5.12 -3.79 -2.29
N ASP A 38 5.29 -4.37 -1.09
CA ASP A 38 6.51 -4.23 -0.27
C ASP A 38 7.78 -4.72 -0.99
N LEU A 39 7.66 -5.52 -2.05
CA LEU A 39 8.84 -5.95 -2.81
C LEU A 39 9.57 -4.78 -3.49
N ASP A 40 8.93 -3.63 -3.65
CA ASP A 40 9.58 -2.44 -4.20
C ASP A 40 10.63 -1.83 -3.25
N HIS A 41 10.65 -2.22 -1.97
CA HIS A 41 11.76 -1.96 -1.04
C HIS A 41 13.07 -2.57 -1.51
N ALA A 42 13.03 -3.64 -2.32
CA ALA A 42 14.23 -4.19 -2.94
C ALA A 42 14.88 -3.17 -3.89
N VAL A 43 14.10 -2.31 -4.54
CA VAL A 43 14.63 -1.23 -5.40
C VAL A 43 15.38 -0.21 -4.56
N ASP A 44 14.84 0.19 -3.41
CA ASP A 44 15.52 1.10 -2.46
C ASP A 44 16.81 0.49 -1.91
N TRP A 45 16.76 -0.81 -1.56
CA TRP A 45 17.91 -1.54 -1.05
C TRP A 45 19.03 -1.64 -2.10
N LEU A 46 18.68 -2.03 -3.34
CA LEU A 46 19.62 -2.09 -4.46
C LEU A 46 20.21 -0.71 -4.79
N ALA A 47 19.36 0.33 -4.87
CA ALA A 47 19.79 1.70 -5.15
C ALA A 47 20.70 2.29 -4.06
N SER A 48 20.65 1.74 -2.84
CA SER A 48 21.48 2.14 -1.71
C SER A 48 22.78 1.32 -1.58
N GLY A 49 23.05 0.42 -2.54
CA GLY A 49 24.20 -0.48 -2.53
C GLY A 49 24.10 -1.55 -1.44
N GLY A 50 22.90 -2.04 -1.18
CA GLY A 50 22.62 -3.03 -0.15
C GLY A 50 22.63 -2.50 1.29
N ARG A 51 22.82 -1.19 1.46
CA ARG A 51 22.76 -0.52 2.77
C ARG A 51 21.31 -0.22 3.13
N LEU A 52 20.99 -0.38 4.40
CA LEU A 52 19.71 0.06 4.99
C LEU A 52 19.69 1.60 5.18
N ASP A 53 20.26 2.38 4.26
CA ASP A 53 20.33 3.85 4.33
C ASP A 53 19.04 4.50 3.79
N TYR A 54 17.92 4.00 4.29
CA TYR A 54 16.57 4.52 4.03
C TYR A 54 16.33 5.91 4.61
N LYS A 55 17.37 6.54 5.19
CA LYS A 55 17.28 7.84 5.86
C LYS A 55 17.33 8.99 4.87
N VAL A 56 17.97 8.79 3.71
CA VAL A 56 18.21 9.86 2.74
C VAL A 56 17.30 9.75 1.53
N ARG A 57 17.08 8.53 1.01
CA ARG A 57 16.35 8.30 -0.26
C ARG A 57 15.16 7.35 -0.07
N ILE A 58 14.10 7.58 -0.83
CA ILE A 58 12.90 6.73 -0.89
C ILE A 58 12.32 6.72 -2.32
N ILE A 59 12.49 5.62 -3.06
CA ILE A 59 12.03 5.48 -4.45
C ILE A 59 10.62 4.88 -4.46
N LEU A 60 10.49 3.67 -3.92
CA LEU A 60 9.23 2.91 -3.73
C LEU A 60 8.17 3.14 -4.82
N PRO A 61 8.43 2.70 -6.06
CA PRO A 61 7.55 2.96 -7.19
C PRO A 61 6.13 2.41 -7.01
N LEU A 62 5.95 1.33 -6.26
CA LEU A 62 4.64 0.72 -6.01
C LEU A 62 3.89 1.40 -4.85
N HIS A 63 4.59 2.12 -3.98
CA HIS A 63 4.00 2.96 -2.94
C HIS A 63 3.54 4.33 -3.46
N GLY A 64 2.87 4.32 -4.61
CA GLY A 64 2.33 5.46 -5.33
C GLY A 64 0.81 5.48 -5.33
N TRP A 65 0.18 6.60 -4.96
CA TRP A 65 -1.28 6.80 -5.13
C TRP A 65 -1.69 6.81 -6.60
N GLU A 66 -0.77 7.13 -7.51
CA GLU A 66 -1.04 7.18 -8.95
C GLU A 66 -1.39 5.80 -9.53
N LEU A 67 -0.83 4.73 -8.98
CA LEU A 67 -1.02 3.36 -9.51
C LEU A 67 -2.43 2.80 -9.29
N PRO A 68 -3.02 2.80 -8.08
CA PRO A 68 -4.41 2.36 -7.91
C PRO A 68 -5.40 3.26 -8.68
N LEU A 69 -5.09 4.55 -8.86
CA LEU A 69 -5.91 5.45 -9.70
C LEU A 69 -5.82 5.08 -11.18
N ALA A 70 -4.62 4.80 -11.70
CA ALA A 70 -4.43 4.33 -13.07
C ALA A 70 -5.12 2.98 -13.32
N LEU A 71 -5.01 2.04 -12.38
CA LEU A 71 -5.71 0.75 -12.43
C LEU A 71 -7.22 0.93 -12.41
N TYR A 72 -7.75 1.88 -11.63
CA TYR A 72 -9.18 2.19 -11.63
C TYR A 72 -9.66 2.68 -13.00
N TRP A 73 -8.93 3.61 -13.61
CA TRP A 73 -9.23 4.09 -14.96
C TRP A 73 -9.15 2.97 -16.01
N TRP A 74 -8.11 2.15 -15.96
CA TRP A 74 -7.94 1.00 -16.85
C TRP A 74 -9.10 -0.01 -16.69
N ARG A 75 -9.46 -0.34 -15.45
CA ARG A 75 -10.60 -1.23 -15.15
C ARG A 75 -11.89 -0.72 -15.77
N ARG A 76 -12.15 0.59 -15.75
CA ARG A 76 -13.36 1.16 -16.36
C ARG A 76 -13.47 0.90 -17.85
N GLN A 77 -12.35 0.69 -18.54
CA GLN A 77 -12.32 0.47 -19.99
C GLN A 77 -12.37 -1.02 -20.34
N HIS A 78 -11.71 -1.88 -19.54
CA HIS A 78 -11.54 -3.30 -19.88
C HIS A 78 -12.39 -4.25 -19.04
N GLY A 79 -12.91 -3.81 -17.90
CA GLY A 79 -13.78 -4.59 -17.02
C GLY A 79 -13.22 -5.86 -16.34
N PRO A 80 -11.90 -6.12 -16.23
CA PRO A 80 -11.43 -7.34 -15.56
C PRO A 80 -11.85 -7.34 -14.08
N THR A 81 -12.44 -8.46 -13.65
CA THR A 81 -13.00 -8.62 -12.31
C THR A 81 -11.92 -8.65 -11.23
N TRP A 82 -10.72 -9.17 -11.52
CA TRP A 82 -9.59 -9.25 -10.59
C TRP A 82 -8.97 -7.89 -10.25
N VAL A 83 -9.24 -6.83 -11.02
CA VAL A 83 -8.65 -5.51 -10.74
C VAL A 83 -9.30 -4.83 -9.54
N ALA A 84 -10.58 -5.09 -9.27
CA ALA A 84 -11.26 -4.54 -8.08
C ALA A 84 -10.57 -4.96 -6.77
N PRO A 85 -10.31 -6.26 -6.51
CA PRO A 85 -9.58 -6.67 -5.32
C PRO A 85 -8.12 -6.22 -5.30
N LEU A 86 -7.45 -6.11 -6.46
CA LEU A 86 -6.10 -5.51 -6.53
C LEU A 86 -6.10 -4.07 -6.00
N ILE A 87 -6.98 -3.20 -6.54
CA ILE A 87 -7.09 -1.79 -6.14
C ILE A 87 -7.46 -1.69 -4.66
N ALA A 88 -8.45 -2.46 -4.22
CA ALA A 88 -8.93 -2.42 -2.84
C ALA A 88 -7.82 -2.77 -1.84
N ALA A 89 -7.09 -3.87 -2.08
CA ALA A 89 -5.97 -4.27 -1.24
C ALA A 89 -4.80 -3.28 -1.30
N TRP A 90 -4.50 -2.72 -2.48
CA TRP A 90 -3.46 -1.71 -2.68
C TRP A 90 -3.75 -0.44 -1.88
N ILE A 91 -4.97 0.09 -1.96
CA ILE A 91 -5.36 1.27 -1.18
C ILE A 91 -5.30 0.94 0.31
N GLY A 92 -5.75 -0.25 0.71
CA GLY A 92 -5.58 -0.76 2.07
C GLY A 92 -4.15 -0.71 2.58
N HIS A 93 -3.24 -1.26 1.78
CA HIS A 93 -1.82 -1.25 2.03
C HIS A 93 -1.31 0.18 2.25
N LEU A 94 -1.57 1.09 1.30
CA LEU A 94 -1.14 2.49 1.39
C LEU A 94 -1.77 3.23 2.59
N CYS A 95 -3.03 2.92 2.93
CA CYS A 95 -3.70 3.48 4.11
C CYS A 95 -3.03 3.01 5.40
N LEU A 96 -2.74 1.71 5.54
CA LEU A 96 -2.03 1.17 6.69
C LEU A 96 -0.66 1.85 6.83
N ASP A 97 0.03 1.99 5.71
CA ASP A 97 1.36 2.54 5.66
C ASP A 97 1.34 4.05 5.95
N TRP A 98 0.33 4.78 5.48
CA TRP A 98 0.10 6.19 5.84
C TRP A 98 -0.15 6.38 7.33
N LEU A 99 -1.01 5.56 7.93
CA LEU A 99 -1.35 5.62 9.35
C LEU A 99 -0.16 5.26 10.24
N THR A 100 0.60 4.22 9.88
CA THR A 100 1.73 3.72 10.68
C THR A 100 2.97 4.59 10.54
N ASN A 101 3.26 5.06 9.32
CA ASN A 101 4.48 5.83 9.03
C ASN A 101 4.33 7.33 9.30
N ASN A 102 3.09 7.82 9.37
CA ASN A 102 2.76 9.22 9.65
C ASN A 102 3.65 10.21 8.85
N PRO A 103 3.63 10.15 7.50
CA PRO A 103 4.32 11.15 6.71
C PRO A 103 3.70 12.53 6.97
N ALA A 104 4.46 13.58 6.69
CA ALA A 104 4.04 14.97 6.81
C ALA A 104 2.77 15.30 5.99
N GLY A 105 2.41 14.45 5.02
CA GLY A 105 1.14 14.55 4.31
C GLY A 105 0.93 13.41 3.30
N PRO A 106 -0.27 13.30 2.70
CA PRO A 106 -0.61 12.26 1.73
C PRO A 106 0.25 12.33 0.47
N LEU A 107 0.77 13.51 0.15
CA LEU A 107 1.68 13.76 -0.97
C LEU A 107 2.99 12.97 -0.87
N GLY A 108 3.36 12.44 0.30
CA GLY A 108 4.55 11.60 0.43
C GLY A 108 4.46 10.25 -0.29
N TYR A 109 3.24 9.83 -0.63
CA TYR A 109 2.96 8.63 -1.41
C TYR A 109 2.70 8.92 -2.90
N PHE A 110 3.04 10.10 -3.42
CA PHE A 110 2.97 10.36 -4.86
C PHE A 110 4.35 10.16 -5.48
N VAL A 111 4.50 9.19 -6.37
CA VAL A 111 5.76 8.91 -7.09
C VAL A 111 6.18 10.11 -7.93
N SER A 112 5.22 10.78 -8.58
CA SER A 112 5.44 12.02 -9.34
C SER A 112 6.09 13.11 -8.49
N ARG A 113 5.61 13.30 -7.26
CA ARG A 113 6.23 14.24 -6.31
C ARG A 113 7.63 13.81 -5.90
N ARG A 114 7.84 12.52 -5.63
CA ARG A 114 9.17 12.00 -5.27
C ARG A 114 10.17 12.23 -6.40
N LEU A 115 9.77 12.01 -7.66
CA LEU A 115 10.59 12.33 -8.84
C LEU A 115 11.00 13.81 -8.85
N VAL A 116 10.04 14.73 -8.63
CA VAL A 116 10.30 16.18 -8.60
C VAL A 116 11.31 16.57 -7.52
N VAL A 117 11.25 15.93 -6.34
CA VAL A 117 12.18 16.22 -5.23
C VAL A 117 13.41 15.31 -5.19
N GLY A 118 13.67 14.55 -6.26
CA GLY A 118 14.85 13.69 -6.39
C GLY A 118 14.89 12.50 -5.43
N PHE A 119 13.71 12.01 -5.02
CA PHE A 119 13.52 10.94 -4.04
C PHE A 119 14.11 11.23 -2.66
N ASP A 120 14.40 12.49 -2.35
CA ASP A 120 14.84 12.89 -1.01
C ASP A 120 13.73 12.59 0.00
N ARG A 121 14.03 11.79 1.03
CA ARG A 121 13.05 11.31 2.00
C ARG A 121 12.34 12.45 2.71
N ARG A 122 13.10 13.43 3.21
CA ARG A 122 12.54 14.55 3.99
C ARG A 122 11.68 15.45 3.12
N ARG A 123 12.17 15.80 1.93
CA ARG A 123 11.41 16.59 0.95
C ARG A 123 10.20 15.83 0.43
N SER A 124 10.27 14.50 0.39
CA SER A 124 9.13 13.63 0.13
C SER A 124 8.14 13.57 1.31
N GLY A 125 8.39 14.26 2.41
CA GLY A 125 7.47 14.29 3.56
C GLY A 125 7.53 13.03 4.41
N TRP A 126 8.56 12.21 4.27
CA TRP A 126 8.78 11.06 5.15
C TRP A 126 9.72 11.48 6.27
N PRO A 127 9.32 11.34 7.55
CA PRO A 127 10.23 11.64 8.65
C PRO A 127 11.43 10.69 8.60
N PRO A 128 12.61 11.12 9.08
CA PRO A 128 13.75 10.21 9.27
C PRO A 128 13.32 8.94 10.00
N LEU A 129 13.93 7.81 9.67
CA LEU A 129 13.76 6.62 10.49
C LEU A 129 14.47 6.85 11.82
N ASP A 130 13.68 6.95 12.89
CA ASP A 130 14.19 7.01 14.25
C ASP A 130 14.89 5.69 14.58
N SER A 131 16.13 5.78 15.06
CA SER A 131 16.88 4.61 15.54
C SER A 131 16.53 4.23 16.98
N ASP A 132 15.55 4.90 17.60
CA ASP A 132 15.13 4.64 18.98
C ASP A 132 14.19 3.42 19.06
N PRO A 133 14.60 2.32 19.73
CA PRO A 133 13.79 1.12 19.89
C PRO A 133 12.42 1.39 20.56
N LYS A 134 12.31 2.40 21.43
CA LYS A 134 11.04 2.72 22.11
C LYS A 134 10.01 3.26 21.12
N GLN A 135 10.44 4.13 20.20
CA GLN A 135 9.57 4.67 19.16
C GLN A 135 9.15 3.59 18.16
N TRP A 136 10.06 2.66 17.86
CA TRP A 136 9.78 1.49 17.05
C TRP A 136 8.70 0.59 17.68
N ALA A 137 8.82 0.29 18.98
CA ALA A 137 7.82 -0.49 19.72
C ALA A 137 6.45 0.20 19.75
N GLN A 138 6.41 1.52 19.93
CA GLN A 138 5.16 2.29 19.87
C GLN A 138 4.48 2.19 18.50
N ARG A 139 5.25 2.26 17.40
CA ARG A 139 4.71 2.07 16.04
C ARG A 139 4.15 0.66 15.85
N TYR A 140 4.81 -0.36 16.39
CA TYR A 140 4.31 -1.74 16.35
C TYR A 140 2.94 -1.88 17.02
N TYR A 141 2.75 -1.31 18.21
CA TYR A 141 1.44 -1.37 18.89
C TYR A 141 0.35 -0.59 18.16
N ARG A 142 0.67 0.59 17.61
CA ARG A 142 -0.26 1.38 16.79
C ARG A 142 -0.71 0.62 15.55
N ALA A 143 0.17 -0.18 14.95
CA ALA A 143 -0.12 -0.96 13.76
C ALA A 143 -1.34 -1.88 13.94
N ARG A 144 -1.65 -2.38 15.16
CA ARG A 144 -2.84 -3.22 15.41
C ARG A 144 -4.15 -2.50 15.09
N ALA A 145 -4.37 -1.33 15.69
CA ALA A 145 -5.58 -0.55 15.46
C ALA A 145 -5.66 -0.08 14.00
N GLN A 146 -4.51 0.33 13.44
CA GLN A 146 -4.41 0.81 12.07
C GLN A 146 -4.66 -0.32 11.05
N THR A 147 -4.28 -1.56 11.37
CA THR A 147 -4.58 -2.76 10.56
C THR A 147 -6.08 -2.96 10.43
N LEU A 148 -6.84 -2.81 11.52
CA LEU A 148 -8.30 -2.92 11.49
C LEU A 148 -8.93 -1.81 10.62
N VAL A 149 -8.43 -0.58 10.74
CA VAL A 149 -8.90 0.54 9.90
C VAL A 149 -8.59 0.27 8.42
N ALA A 150 -7.38 -0.17 8.09
CA ALA A 150 -7.00 -0.49 6.72
C ALA A 150 -7.81 -1.65 6.14
N ALA A 151 -8.03 -2.72 6.91
CA ALA A 151 -8.88 -3.84 6.53
C ALA A 151 -10.33 -3.40 6.25
N LEU A 152 -10.88 -2.54 7.09
CA LEU A 152 -12.22 -1.97 6.91
C LEU A 152 -12.30 -1.12 5.64
N VAL A 153 -11.36 -0.20 5.44
CA VAL A 153 -11.28 0.66 4.24
C VAL A 153 -11.24 -0.20 2.98
N SER A 154 -10.36 -1.19 2.95
CA SER A 154 -10.19 -2.08 1.79
C SER A 154 -11.44 -2.90 1.51
N THR A 155 -12.09 -3.41 2.55
CA THR A 155 -13.32 -4.19 2.43
C THR A 155 -14.46 -3.34 1.86
N VAL A 156 -14.65 -2.13 2.39
CA VAL A 156 -15.64 -1.17 1.88
C VAL A 156 -15.35 -0.83 0.42
N LEU A 157 -14.09 -0.55 0.08
CA LEU A 157 -13.69 -0.26 -1.29
C LEU A 157 -13.97 -1.43 -2.24
N LEU A 158 -13.65 -2.66 -1.83
CA LEU A 158 -13.98 -3.85 -2.62
C LEU A 158 -15.48 -3.96 -2.84
N SER A 159 -16.31 -3.75 -1.81
CA SER A 159 -17.77 -3.77 -1.94
C SER A 159 -18.31 -2.68 -2.87
N LEU A 160 -17.65 -1.51 -2.95
CA LEU A 160 -18.03 -0.43 -3.86
C LEU A 160 -17.59 -0.71 -5.29
N LEU A 161 -16.35 -1.20 -5.48
CA LEU A 161 -15.77 -1.50 -6.78
C LEU A 161 -16.36 -2.76 -7.42
N GLY A 162 -16.69 -3.76 -6.61
CA GLY A 162 -17.15 -5.09 -7.01
C GLY A 162 -18.60 -5.16 -7.48
N ARG A 163 -19.41 -4.11 -7.23
CA ARG A 163 -20.76 -4.01 -7.80
C ARG A 163 -20.65 -4.00 -9.32
N ARG A 164 -21.05 -5.10 -9.96
CA ARG A 164 -21.24 -5.13 -11.42
C ARG A 164 -22.23 -4.02 -11.76
N ARG A 165 -21.94 -3.20 -12.76
CA ARG A 165 -22.97 -2.38 -13.39
C ARG A 165 -23.98 -3.35 -13.97
N THR A 166 -25.11 -3.52 -13.30
CA THR A 166 -26.30 -4.10 -13.92
C THR A 166 -26.75 -3.07 -14.96
N GLY A 167 -26.21 -3.21 -16.17
CA GLY A 167 -26.65 -2.50 -17.37
C GLY A 167 -27.65 -3.36 -18.11
#